data_AF-A0A7L5FHZ0-F1
#
_entry.id   AF-A0A7L5FHZ0-F1
#
_cell.length_a   1.000
_cell.length_b   1.000
_cell.length_c   1.000
_cell.angle_alpha   90.00
_cell.angle_beta   90.00
_cell.angle_gamma   90.00
#
_symmetry.space_group_name_H-M   'P 1'
#
loop_
_entity.id
_entity.type
_entity.pdbx_description
1 polymer ?
#
loop_
_entity_poly.entity_id
_entity_poly.type
_entity_poly.pdbx_seq_one_letter_code
_entity_poly.pdbx_strand_id
1 'polypeptide(L)'
;MSTDITINRPTPIDLTERPAFYDADSNLVTTMNNLEEGKVVLIRSFYSNGLNLLKELHVHLKNKLPNKTYQEQQIYRDTYRKMSHLILLEIVQNQLEVKKAPSIGWLEKLYPDISEFHLPLPLIQGLNSSWQWFKKGISIPVLRNKIHPYYGVYFPTRFEHLEVFDNYLERYEGPKKAAFDVGTGSGVLALQMVKYSFQKVFATDVNPNAIIGLTEFMGETKLSRKIELEQAPLFGKLDKQVELIVFNPPWLPASQDIDGLDEAIYYNEDLFPAFFEGAKERLSEDGKLVILFSNLAQITEVTKEHPIEKELAENDRFQLERCFKKRVNSASEKTKRDPHWRDLEEVELWELKHK
;
A
#
# COMPACT_ATOMS: atom_id res chain seq x y z
N MET A 1 -13.09 -10.91 22.16
CA MET A 1 -14.25 -10.20 21.60
C MET A 1 -13.78 -9.66 20.27
N SER A 2 -14.25 -10.23 19.15
CA SER A 2 -13.90 -9.73 17.82
C SER A 2 -14.60 -8.39 17.68
N THR A 3 -13.87 -7.28 17.80
CA THR A 3 -14.32 -6.02 17.22
C THR A 3 -14.45 -6.29 15.72
N ASP A 4 -15.65 -6.15 15.16
CA ASP A 4 -15.87 -6.31 13.73
C ASP A 4 -15.00 -5.29 12.98
N ILE A 5 -13.86 -5.75 12.46
CA ILE A 5 -12.94 -4.94 11.66
C ILE A 5 -13.67 -4.59 10.36
N THR A 6 -13.94 -3.31 10.15
CA THR A 6 -14.58 -2.84 8.91
C THR A 6 -13.59 -2.93 7.76
N ILE A 7 -13.94 -3.69 6.73
CA ILE A 7 -13.13 -3.87 5.52
C ILE A 7 -13.08 -2.58 4.69
N ASN A 8 -11.88 -2.22 4.20
CA ASN A 8 -11.73 -1.12 3.26
C ASN A 8 -12.09 -1.58 1.85
N ARG A 9 -13.05 -0.91 1.21
CA ARG A 9 -13.53 -1.22 -0.15
C ARG A 9 -13.90 0.07 -0.88
N PRO A 10 -13.85 0.10 -2.23
CA PRO A 10 -14.42 1.22 -3.00
C PRO A 10 -15.88 1.47 -2.62
N THR A 11 -16.26 2.74 -2.53
CA THR A 11 -17.66 3.08 -2.23
C THR A 11 -18.52 2.92 -3.49
N PRO A 12 -19.62 2.16 -3.43
CA PRO A 12 -20.64 2.15 -4.47
C PRO A 12 -21.14 3.55 -4.83
N ILE A 13 -21.50 3.76 -6.11
CA ILE A 13 -22.13 5.00 -6.56
C ILE A 13 -23.62 4.74 -6.77
N ASP A 14 -24.45 5.51 -6.06
CA ASP A 14 -25.90 5.54 -6.28
C ASP A 14 -26.22 6.48 -7.45
N LEU A 15 -27.01 5.97 -8.40
CA LEU A 15 -27.47 6.75 -9.54
C LEU A 15 -28.70 7.57 -9.13
N THR A 16 -28.49 8.83 -8.76
CA THR A 16 -29.59 9.77 -8.43
C THR A 16 -30.31 10.29 -9.68
N GLU A 17 -29.62 10.33 -10.82
CA GLU A 17 -30.14 10.78 -12.11
C GLU A 17 -30.00 9.70 -13.17
N ARG A 18 -30.80 9.81 -14.25
CA ARG A 18 -30.72 8.88 -15.37
C ARG A 18 -29.35 9.01 -16.07
N PRO A 19 -28.52 7.95 -16.08
CA PRO A 19 -27.20 8.02 -16.71
C PRO A 19 -27.31 8.11 -18.23
N ALA A 20 -26.26 8.62 -18.88
CA ALA A 20 -26.04 8.36 -20.29
C ALA A 20 -25.56 6.91 -20.47
N PHE A 21 -25.81 6.31 -21.63
CA PHE A 21 -25.34 4.96 -21.95
C PHE A 21 -24.24 5.01 -23.02
N TYR A 22 -23.29 4.10 -22.93
CA TYR A 22 -22.23 3.98 -23.92
C TYR A 22 -22.02 2.53 -24.38
N ASP A 23 -21.97 2.38 -25.70
CA ASP A 23 -21.63 1.18 -26.44
C ASP A 23 -20.88 1.52 -27.75
N ALA A 24 -20.74 0.54 -28.66
CA ALA A 24 -19.98 0.72 -29.89
C ALA A 24 -20.64 1.67 -30.90
N ASP A 25 -21.95 1.87 -30.82
CA ASP A 25 -22.73 2.70 -31.75
C ASP A 25 -22.97 4.12 -31.19
N SER A 26 -22.52 4.37 -29.97
CA SER A 26 -22.70 5.64 -29.26
C SER A 26 -21.85 6.76 -29.87
N ASN A 27 -22.41 7.98 -29.94
CA ASN A 27 -21.68 9.15 -30.42
C ASN A 27 -20.61 9.61 -29.41
N LEU A 28 -19.34 9.56 -29.81
CA LEU A 28 -18.21 9.89 -28.94
C LEU A 28 -18.21 11.36 -28.50
N VAL A 29 -18.56 12.30 -29.39
CA VAL A 29 -18.57 13.75 -29.08
C VAL A 29 -19.63 14.02 -28.01
N THR A 30 -20.84 13.49 -28.18
CA THR A 30 -21.90 13.60 -27.17
C THR A 30 -21.49 12.96 -25.84
N THR A 31 -20.79 11.83 -25.88
CA THR A 31 -20.31 11.15 -24.67
C THR A 31 -19.26 11.98 -23.93
N MET A 32 -18.31 12.59 -24.66
CA MET A 32 -17.31 13.47 -24.05
C MET A 32 -17.96 14.71 -23.42
N ASN A 33 -18.92 15.33 -24.11
CA ASN A 33 -19.65 16.47 -23.54
C ASN A 33 -20.38 16.10 -22.24
N ASN A 34 -21.04 14.93 -22.20
CA ASN A 34 -21.67 14.43 -20.97
C ASN A 34 -20.65 14.30 -19.82
N LEU A 35 -19.46 13.72 -20.08
CA LEU A 35 -18.42 13.57 -19.07
C LEU A 35 -17.86 14.92 -18.59
N GLU A 36 -17.74 15.91 -19.48
CA GLU A 36 -17.29 17.27 -19.13
C GLU A 36 -18.32 18.01 -18.25
N GLU A 37 -19.60 17.79 -18.53
CA GLU A 37 -20.72 18.33 -17.75
C GLU A 37 -20.92 17.62 -16.40
N GLY A 38 -20.14 16.57 -16.11
CA GLY A 38 -20.23 15.82 -14.86
C GLY A 38 -21.28 14.71 -14.88
N LYS A 39 -21.85 14.39 -16.04
CA LYS A 39 -22.88 13.36 -16.18
C LYS A 39 -22.27 11.96 -16.21
N VAL A 40 -22.88 11.06 -15.44
CA VAL A 40 -22.52 9.64 -15.41
C VAL A 40 -22.79 8.95 -16.75
N VAL A 41 -21.84 8.13 -17.18
CA VAL A 41 -21.92 7.28 -18.37
C VAL A 41 -21.82 5.81 -17.94
N LEU A 42 -22.88 5.04 -18.19
CA LEU A 42 -22.96 3.61 -17.87
C LEU A 42 -22.66 2.75 -19.11
N ILE A 43 -21.74 1.79 -18.96
CA ILE A 43 -21.40 0.82 -20.02
C ILE A 43 -22.36 -0.38 -19.96
N ARG A 44 -23.01 -0.76 -21.08
CA ARG A 44 -24.06 -1.81 -21.10
C ARG A 44 -23.83 -3.02 -22.00
N SER A 45 -22.82 -3.00 -22.88
CA SER A 45 -22.66 -4.04 -23.91
C SER A 45 -21.47 -4.97 -23.65
N PHE A 46 -20.25 -4.46 -23.80
CA PHE A 46 -19.01 -5.23 -23.61
C PHE A 46 -18.07 -4.47 -22.70
N TYR A 47 -17.30 -5.20 -21.89
CA TYR A 47 -16.24 -4.61 -21.05
C TYR A 47 -15.23 -3.80 -21.88
N SER A 48 -14.93 -4.25 -23.10
CA SER A 48 -14.05 -3.56 -24.05
C SER A 48 -14.54 -2.16 -24.44
N ASN A 49 -15.85 -1.88 -24.38
CA ASN A 49 -16.38 -0.55 -24.71
C ASN A 49 -15.94 0.47 -23.68
N GLY A 50 -15.95 0.11 -22.39
CA GLY A 50 -15.40 0.95 -21.34
C GLY A 50 -13.91 1.21 -21.49
N LEU A 51 -13.13 0.17 -21.86
CA LEU A 51 -11.69 0.32 -22.12
C LEU A 51 -11.41 1.28 -23.29
N ASN A 52 -12.20 1.17 -24.35
CA ASN A 52 -12.12 2.08 -25.49
C ASN A 52 -12.48 3.51 -25.08
N LEU A 53 -13.56 3.70 -24.29
CA LEU A 53 -13.95 5.03 -23.83
C LEU A 53 -12.87 5.69 -22.96
N LEU A 54 -12.22 4.96 -22.05
CA LEU A 54 -11.08 5.49 -21.28
C LEU A 54 -9.90 5.89 -22.17
N LYS A 55 -9.63 5.11 -23.22
CA LYS A 55 -8.60 5.45 -24.21
C LYS A 55 -8.96 6.72 -24.98
N GLU A 56 -10.21 6.86 -25.42
CA GLU A 56 -10.67 8.06 -26.11
C GLU A 56 -10.69 9.28 -25.18
N LEU A 57 -11.02 9.11 -23.90
CA LEU A 57 -10.94 10.18 -22.89
C LEU A 57 -9.50 10.70 -22.76
N HIS A 58 -8.50 9.81 -22.77
CA HIS A 58 -7.10 10.22 -22.80
C HIS A 58 -6.75 11.02 -24.06
N VAL A 59 -7.22 10.60 -25.24
CA VAL A 59 -6.99 11.32 -26.51
C VAL A 59 -7.63 12.70 -26.46
N HIS A 60 -8.89 12.77 -26.03
CA HIS A 60 -9.66 14.00 -25.86
C HIS A 60 -8.95 15.01 -24.94
N LEU A 61 -8.54 14.57 -23.74
CA LEU A 61 -7.86 15.45 -22.79
C LEU A 61 -6.47 15.89 -23.25
N LYS A 62 -5.71 15.02 -23.94
CA LYS A 62 -4.40 15.41 -24.50
C LYS A 62 -4.50 16.47 -25.59
N ASN A 63 -5.61 16.49 -26.33
CA ASN A 63 -5.85 17.52 -27.34
C ASN A 63 -6.34 18.84 -26.72
N LYS A 64 -7.04 18.78 -25.58
CA LYS A 64 -7.65 19.94 -24.92
C LYS A 64 -6.75 20.63 -23.90
N LEU A 65 -5.93 19.86 -23.18
CA LEU A 65 -5.11 20.36 -22.09
C LEU A 65 -3.62 20.34 -22.46
N PRO A 66 -2.88 21.43 -22.16
CA PRO A 66 -1.42 21.35 -22.19
C PRO A 66 -0.94 20.32 -21.15
N ASN A 67 0.20 19.69 -21.40
CA ASN A 67 0.70 18.58 -20.57
C ASN A 67 2.24 18.53 -20.56
N LYS A 68 2.90 19.69 -20.61
CA LYS A 68 4.36 19.80 -20.67
C LYS A 68 4.95 20.09 -19.31
N THR A 69 4.37 21.02 -18.55
CA THR A 69 4.87 21.42 -17.22
C THR A 69 4.31 20.51 -16.12
N TYR A 70 4.92 20.55 -14.93
CA TYR A 70 4.45 19.79 -13.76
C TYR A 70 3.02 20.19 -13.36
N GLN A 71 2.71 21.49 -13.34
CA GLN A 71 1.37 21.99 -13.03
C GLN A 71 0.33 21.54 -14.06
N GLU A 72 0.69 21.57 -15.35
CA GLU A 72 -0.16 21.08 -16.43
C GLU A 72 -0.43 19.57 -16.32
N GLN A 73 0.60 18.78 -16.00
CA GLN A 73 0.47 17.34 -15.73
C GLN A 73 -0.43 17.06 -14.53
N GLN A 74 -0.41 17.91 -13.50
CA GLN A 74 -1.29 17.78 -12.35
C GLN A 74 -2.74 18.05 -12.73
N ILE A 75 -3.02 19.16 -13.42
CA ILE A 75 -4.36 19.49 -13.94
C ILE A 75 -4.90 18.38 -14.83
N TYR A 76 -4.08 17.83 -15.73
CA TYR A 76 -4.47 16.70 -16.57
C TYR A 76 -4.84 15.47 -15.73
N ARG A 77 -4.01 15.11 -14.74
CA ARG A 77 -4.26 13.95 -13.86
C ARG A 77 -5.55 14.11 -13.07
N ASP A 78 -5.78 15.28 -12.49
CA ASP A 78 -6.98 15.57 -11.70
C ASP A 78 -8.23 15.56 -12.58
N THR A 79 -8.15 16.16 -13.77
CA THR A 79 -9.25 16.18 -14.75
C THR A 79 -9.57 14.77 -15.24
N TYR A 80 -8.54 13.99 -15.62
CA TYR A 80 -8.72 12.61 -16.04
C TYR A 80 -9.30 11.75 -14.93
N ARG A 81 -8.82 11.89 -13.69
CA ARG A 81 -9.38 11.18 -12.53
C ARG A 81 -10.86 11.50 -12.38
N LYS A 82 -11.22 12.78 -12.34
CA LYS A 82 -12.62 13.22 -12.20
C LYS A 82 -13.52 12.64 -13.30
N MET A 83 -13.15 12.82 -14.57
CA MET A 83 -13.98 12.38 -15.70
C MET A 83 -14.04 10.86 -15.84
N SER A 84 -12.93 10.15 -15.63
CA SER A 84 -12.91 8.68 -15.70
C SER A 84 -13.73 8.03 -14.60
N HIS A 85 -13.91 8.70 -13.45
CA HIS A 85 -14.75 8.22 -12.36
C HIS A 85 -16.26 8.38 -12.61
N LEU A 86 -16.65 9.06 -13.68
CA LEU A 86 -18.05 9.13 -14.15
C LEU A 86 -18.39 7.98 -15.11
N ILE A 87 -17.41 7.19 -15.54
CA ILE A 87 -17.62 6.02 -16.39
C ILE A 87 -17.82 4.81 -15.48
N LEU A 88 -19.06 4.33 -15.38
CA LEU A 88 -19.46 3.29 -14.45
C LEU A 88 -19.76 1.97 -15.15
N LEU A 89 -19.62 0.89 -14.39
CA LEU A 89 -20.19 -0.41 -14.69
C LEU A 89 -21.14 -0.82 -13.58
N GLU A 90 -22.21 -1.47 -13.98
CA GLU A 90 -23.16 -2.13 -13.08
C GLU A 90 -22.61 -3.49 -12.65
N ILE A 91 -22.84 -3.81 -11.38
CA ILE A 91 -22.46 -5.07 -10.74
C ILE A 91 -23.74 -5.68 -10.17
N VAL A 92 -24.08 -6.88 -10.63
CA VAL A 92 -25.25 -7.66 -10.18
C VAL A 92 -24.77 -9.00 -9.67
N GLN A 93 -25.20 -9.41 -8.47
CA GLN A 93 -24.77 -10.64 -7.81
C GLN A 93 -23.23 -10.79 -7.81
N ASN A 94 -22.53 -9.70 -7.47
CA ASN A 94 -21.08 -9.61 -7.42
C ASN A 94 -20.37 -9.90 -8.76
N GLN A 95 -21.07 -9.83 -9.90
CA GLN A 95 -20.52 -9.97 -11.25
C GLN A 95 -20.74 -8.68 -12.06
N LEU A 96 -19.80 -8.36 -12.96
CA LEU A 96 -19.93 -7.21 -13.85
C LEU A 96 -21.01 -7.49 -14.92
N GLU A 97 -22.01 -6.61 -15.01
CA GLU A 97 -23.15 -6.73 -15.93
C GLU A 97 -22.79 -6.23 -17.35
N VAL A 98 -21.73 -6.80 -17.93
CA VAL A 98 -21.32 -6.58 -19.32
C VAL A 98 -20.65 -7.83 -19.91
N LYS A 99 -20.74 -8.01 -21.23
CA LYS A 99 -20.16 -9.18 -21.91
C LYS A 99 -18.63 -9.15 -21.89
N LYS A 100 -18.02 -10.34 -21.81
CA LYS A 100 -16.56 -10.56 -21.82
C LYS A 100 -15.82 -9.81 -20.70
N ALA A 101 -16.47 -9.61 -19.57
CA ALA A 101 -15.86 -9.07 -18.36
C ALA A 101 -14.88 -10.07 -17.72
N PRO A 102 -13.81 -9.60 -17.05
CA PRO A 102 -12.99 -10.45 -16.20
C PRO A 102 -13.79 -10.92 -14.96
N SER A 103 -13.45 -12.10 -14.44
CA SER A 103 -13.94 -12.54 -13.13
C SER A 103 -13.08 -11.94 -12.01
N ILE A 104 -13.73 -11.21 -11.09
CA ILE A 104 -13.08 -10.45 -10.02
C ILE A 104 -13.63 -10.92 -8.67
N GLY A 105 -12.90 -11.81 -7.98
CA GLY A 105 -13.37 -12.38 -6.70
C GLY A 105 -13.46 -11.37 -5.55
N TRP A 106 -12.82 -10.20 -5.67
CA TRP A 106 -13.02 -9.12 -4.72
C TRP A 106 -14.46 -8.60 -4.68
N LEU A 107 -15.23 -8.69 -5.76
CA LEU A 107 -16.62 -8.22 -5.74
C LEU A 107 -17.45 -9.02 -4.74
N GLU A 108 -17.21 -10.32 -4.60
CA GLU A 108 -17.86 -11.19 -3.61
C GLU A 108 -17.30 -10.95 -2.21
N LYS A 109 -15.97 -10.98 -2.07
CA LYS A 109 -15.30 -10.82 -0.78
C LYS A 109 -15.49 -9.45 -0.13
N LEU A 110 -15.52 -8.38 -0.93
CA LEU A 110 -15.63 -7.01 -0.44
C LEU A 110 -17.07 -6.54 -0.32
N TYR A 111 -18.04 -7.11 -1.05
CA TYR A 111 -19.45 -6.68 -1.03
C TYR A 111 -20.42 -7.84 -0.76
N PRO A 112 -20.27 -8.56 0.37
CA PRO A 112 -21.15 -9.70 0.69
C PRO A 112 -22.60 -9.29 0.98
N ASP A 113 -22.82 -8.01 1.28
CA ASP A 113 -24.05 -7.39 1.77
C ASP A 113 -24.82 -6.61 0.68
N ILE A 114 -24.26 -6.49 -0.53
CA ILE A 114 -24.84 -5.67 -1.61
C ILE A 114 -24.98 -6.52 -2.87
N SER A 115 -26.20 -6.68 -3.37
CA SER A 115 -26.49 -7.50 -4.56
C SER A 115 -26.36 -6.72 -5.87
N GLU A 116 -26.66 -5.42 -5.86
CA GLU A 116 -26.70 -4.57 -7.06
C GLU A 116 -26.11 -3.20 -6.76
N PHE A 117 -25.10 -2.79 -7.52
CA PHE A 117 -24.44 -1.50 -7.32
C PHE A 117 -23.59 -1.09 -8.54
N HIS A 118 -23.07 0.14 -8.51
CA HIS A 118 -22.21 0.66 -9.56
C HIS A 118 -20.83 1.04 -9.02
N LEU A 119 -19.79 0.78 -9.81
CA LEU A 119 -18.44 1.27 -9.52
C LEU A 119 -17.82 1.95 -10.74
N PRO A 120 -16.96 2.95 -10.52
CA PRO A 120 -16.09 3.49 -11.56
C PRO A 120 -15.24 2.40 -12.22
N LEU A 121 -15.18 2.42 -13.55
CA LEU A 121 -14.36 1.50 -14.32
C LEU A 121 -12.87 1.52 -13.89
N PRO A 122 -12.23 2.67 -13.58
CA PRO A 122 -10.86 2.67 -13.06
C PRO A 122 -10.70 1.88 -11.75
N LEU A 123 -11.68 1.94 -10.83
CA LEU A 123 -11.65 1.17 -9.59
C LEU A 123 -11.85 -0.33 -9.85
N ILE A 124 -12.69 -0.69 -10.81
CA ILE A 124 -12.85 -2.07 -11.28
C ILE A 124 -11.55 -2.61 -11.89
N GLN A 125 -10.82 -1.80 -12.65
CA GLN A 125 -9.49 -2.19 -13.16
C GLN A 125 -8.49 -2.42 -12.02
N GLY A 126 -8.54 -1.61 -10.96
CA GLY A 126 -7.74 -1.79 -9.74
C GLY A 126 -8.11 -3.07 -8.97
N LEU A 127 -9.40 -3.34 -8.80
CA LEU A 127 -9.90 -4.58 -8.21
C LEU A 127 -9.45 -5.79 -9.02
N ASN A 128 -9.62 -5.78 -10.34
CA ASN A 128 -9.15 -6.89 -11.17
C ASN A 128 -7.64 -7.11 -11.05
N SER A 129 -6.85 -6.03 -11.10
CA SER A 129 -5.37 -6.12 -11.03
C SER A 129 -4.91 -6.71 -9.69
N SER A 130 -5.44 -6.20 -8.57
CA SER A 130 -5.14 -6.73 -7.24
C SER A 130 -5.63 -8.17 -7.05
N TRP A 131 -6.78 -8.55 -7.63
CA TRP A 131 -7.28 -9.92 -7.58
C TRP A 131 -6.33 -10.90 -8.27
N GLN A 132 -5.74 -10.50 -9.41
CA GLN A 132 -4.73 -11.34 -10.07
C GLN A 132 -3.48 -11.52 -9.21
N TRP A 133 -3.02 -10.46 -8.52
CA TRP A 133 -1.89 -10.56 -7.59
C TRP A 133 -2.20 -11.48 -6.41
N PHE A 134 -3.37 -11.31 -5.78
CA PHE A 134 -3.84 -12.16 -4.70
C PHE A 134 -3.94 -13.64 -5.13
N LYS A 135 -4.56 -13.92 -6.28
CA LYS A 135 -4.72 -15.28 -6.79
C LYS A 135 -3.39 -15.94 -7.16
N LYS A 136 -2.47 -15.20 -7.79
CA LYS A 136 -1.17 -15.73 -8.25
C LYS A 136 -0.16 -15.88 -7.11
N GLY A 137 -0.29 -15.02 -6.09
CA GLY A 137 0.72 -14.79 -5.06
C GLY A 137 1.98 -14.13 -5.61
N ILE A 138 2.73 -13.48 -4.73
CA ILE A 138 3.95 -12.73 -5.04
C ILE A 138 5.12 -13.43 -4.36
N SER A 139 6.15 -13.75 -5.15
CA SER A 139 7.39 -14.33 -4.63
C SER A 139 8.28 -13.21 -4.10
N ILE A 140 8.66 -13.30 -2.83
CA ILE A 140 9.60 -12.38 -2.20
C ILE A 140 10.90 -13.15 -1.96
N PRO A 141 12.07 -12.72 -2.46
CA PRO A 141 13.31 -13.51 -2.43
C PRO A 141 13.72 -14.01 -1.05
N VAL A 142 13.43 -13.24 0.00
CA VAL A 142 13.79 -13.56 1.39
C VAL A 142 12.79 -14.50 2.08
N LEU A 143 11.67 -14.83 1.42
CA LEU A 143 10.64 -15.74 1.93
C LEU A 143 10.56 -17.02 1.10
N ARG A 144 10.21 -18.12 1.78
CA ARG A 144 9.99 -19.42 1.11
C ARG A 144 8.63 -19.50 0.40
N ASN A 145 7.61 -18.93 1.03
CA ASN A 145 6.24 -18.95 0.52
C ASN A 145 5.92 -17.62 -0.16
N LYS A 146 5.00 -17.67 -1.13
CA LYS A 146 4.43 -16.46 -1.71
C LYS A 146 3.56 -15.74 -0.68
N ILE A 147 3.56 -14.42 -0.75
CA ILE A 147 2.55 -13.59 -0.07
C ILE A 147 1.35 -13.39 -0.98
N HIS A 148 0.18 -13.22 -0.37
CA HIS A 148 -1.09 -13.02 -1.05
C HIS A 148 -1.74 -11.74 -0.53
N PRO A 149 -1.25 -10.55 -0.95
CA PRO A 149 -1.70 -9.28 -0.40
C PRO A 149 -3.18 -9.09 -0.69
N TYR A 150 -3.93 -8.72 0.35
CA TYR A 150 -5.34 -8.42 0.23
C TYR A 150 -5.57 -7.11 -0.53
N TYR A 151 -6.81 -6.84 -0.94
CA TYR A 151 -7.15 -5.58 -1.61
C TYR A 151 -6.69 -4.38 -0.78
N GLY A 152 -6.03 -3.39 -1.40
CA GLY A 152 -5.58 -2.16 -0.74
C GLY A 152 -4.39 -2.33 0.22
N VAL A 153 -3.79 -3.51 0.31
CA VAL A 153 -2.60 -3.75 1.16
C VAL A 153 -1.32 -3.54 0.35
N TYR A 154 -0.40 -2.77 0.91
CA TYR A 154 0.92 -2.58 0.31
C TYR A 154 1.72 -3.89 0.27
N PHE A 155 2.40 -4.12 -0.84
CA PHE A 155 3.41 -5.16 -0.96
C PHE A 155 4.65 -4.62 -1.67
N PRO A 156 5.86 -5.00 -1.21
CA PRO A 156 7.09 -4.53 -1.82
C PRO A 156 7.24 -5.12 -3.22
N THR A 157 7.63 -4.27 -4.17
CA THR A 157 8.06 -4.66 -5.53
C THR A 157 9.56 -4.46 -5.74
N ARG A 158 10.23 -3.91 -4.72
CA ARG A 158 11.67 -3.75 -4.57
C ARG A 158 12.07 -4.44 -3.29
N PHE A 159 13.21 -5.12 -3.27
CA PHE A 159 13.51 -6.10 -2.20
C PHE A 159 14.79 -5.80 -1.43
N GLU A 160 15.55 -4.77 -1.80
CA GLU A 160 16.87 -4.50 -1.23
C GLU A 160 16.81 -4.26 0.29
N HIS A 161 15.82 -3.51 0.78
CA HIS A 161 15.61 -3.27 2.22
C HIS A 161 15.27 -4.57 2.97
N LEU A 162 14.51 -5.47 2.34
CA LEU A 162 14.17 -6.78 2.90
C LEU A 162 15.38 -7.70 2.97
N GLU A 163 16.26 -7.65 1.96
CA GLU A 163 17.52 -8.41 1.95
C GLU A 163 18.48 -7.92 3.02
N VAL A 164 18.58 -6.60 3.24
CA VAL A 164 19.37 -6.04 4.35
C VAL A 164 18.82 -6.55 5.68
N PHE A 165 17.50 -6.54 5.86
CA PHE A 165 16.87 -7.06 7.07
C PHE A 165 17.05 -8.59 7.24
N ASP A 166 16.98 -9.37 6.17
CA ASP A 166 17.22 -10.82 6.19
C ASP A 166 18.64 -11.14 6.68
N ASN A 167 19.62 -10.41 6.14
CA ASN A 167 21.02 -10.54 6.54
C ASN A 167 21.26 -10.09 7.99
N TYR A 168 20.54 -9.07 8.45
CA TYR A 168 20.55 -8.66 9.85
C TYR A 168 20.02 -9.76 10.76
N LEU A 169 18.84 -10.32 10.47
CA LEU A 169 18.24 -11.40 11.26
C LEU A 169 19.06 -12.69 11.31
N GLU A 170 19.79 -13.00 10.24
CA GLU A 170 20.74 -14.11 10.18
C GLU A 170 21.86 -13.97 11.22
N ARG A 171 22.28 -12.73 11.50
CA ARG A 171 23.36 -12.40 12.43
C ARG A 171 22.85 -11.82 13.76
N TYR A 172 21.54 -11.87 13.99
CA TYR A 172 20.93 -11.31 15.19
C TYR A 172 21.41 -12.06 16.44
N GLU A 173 21.93 -11.30 17.39
CA GLU A 173 22.35 -11.76 18.71
C GLU A 173 21.38 -11.23 19.77
N GLY A 174 20.85 -12.14 20.59
CA GLY A 174 19.91 -11.78 21.65
C GLY A 174 18.77 -12.80 21.80
N PRO A 175 17.93 -12.66 22.82
CA PRO A 175 16.74 -13.49 22.98
C PRO A 175 15.74 -13.22 21.84
N LYS A 176 15.08 -14.28 21.36
CA LYS A 176 14.08 -14.20 20.27
C LYS A 176 12.68 -14.56 20.78
N LYS A 177 12.28 -14.07 21.96
CA LYS A 177 11.00 -14.47 22.57
C LYS A 177 9.85 -13.71 21.92
N ALA A 178 9.98 -12.40 21.77
CA ALA A 178 8.96 -11.55 21.19
C ALA A 178 9.56 -10.45 20.31
N ALA A 179 8.82 -10.06 19.28
CA ALA A 179 9.12 -8.88 18.48
C ALA A 179 7.86 -8.10 18.11
N PHE A 180 8.01 -6.82 17.79
CA PHE A 180 6.99 -6.02 17.10
C PHE A 180 7.32 -5.88 15.62
N ASP A 181 6.29 -5.98 14.77
CA ASP A 181 6.29 -5.56 13.36
C ASP A 181 5.29 -4.41 13.21
N VAL A 182 5.80 -3.17 13.18
CA VAL A 182 4.96 -1.96 13.12
C VAL A 182 4.64 -1.63 11.66
N GLY A 183 3.35 -1.58 11.32
CA GLY A 183 2.91 -1.38 9.93
C GLY A 183 3.14 -2.63 9.08
N THR A 184 2.66 -3.78 9.56
CA THR A 184 3.00 -5.11 9.01
C THR A 184 2.66 -5.28 7.52
N GLY A 185 1.65 -4.56 7.01
CA GLY A 185 1.20 -4.60 5.64
C GLY A 185 0.90 -6.01 5.14
N SER A 186 1.69 -6.49 4.18
CA SER A 186 1.58 -7.86 3.65
C SER A 186 2.33 -8.92 4.49
N GLY A 187 2.82 -8.56 5.66
CA GLY A 187 3.39 -9.46 6.68
C GLY A 187 4.82 -9.92 6.40
N VAL A 188 5.54 -9.29 5.48
CA VAL A 188 6.86 -9.75 5.04
C VAL A 188 7.86 -9.79 6.20
N LEU A 189 7.93 -8.73 7.01
CA LEU A 189 8.89 -8.63 8.12
C LEU A 189 8.52 -9.59 9.26
N ALA A 190 7.23 -9.68 9.63
CA ALA A 190 6.75 -10.70 10.56
C ALA A 190 7.12 -12.12 10.12
N LEU A 191 6.96 -12.44 8.83
CA LEU A 191 7.34 -13.75 8.28
C LEU A 191 8.86 -13.98 8.29
N GLN A 192 9.67 -12.95 8.04
CA GLN A 192 11.13 -13.04 8.19
C GLN A 192 11.53 -13.30 9.65
N MET A 193 10.95 -12.60 10.62
CA MET A 193 11.22 -12.84 12.04
C MET A 193 10.83 -14.27 12.45
N VAL A 194 9.68 -14.78 12.00
CA VAL A 194 9.28 -16.18 12.22
C VAL A 194 10.25 -17.17 11.56
N LYS A 195 10.74 -16.88 10.34
CA LYS A 195 11.78 -17.67 9.64
C LYS A 195 13.06 -17.76 10.47
N TYR A 196 13.45 -16.69 11.15
CA TYR A 196 14.63 -16.65 12.04
C TYR A 196 14.33 -17.01 13.51
N SER A 197 13.24 -17.74 13.74
CA SER A 197 12.89 -18.37 15.02
C SER A 197 12.47 -17.44 16.15
N PHE A 198 11.97 -16.23 15.85
CA PHE A 198 11.17 -15.49 16.83
C PHE A 198 9.94 -16.32 17.24
N GLN A 199 9.73 -16.43 18.55
CA GLN A 199 8.67 -17.28 19.11
C GLN A 199 7.30 -16.61 18.99
N LYS A 200 7.27 -15.28 19.18
CA LYS A 200 6.08 -14.45 19.04
C LYS A 200 6.41 -13.16 18.26
N VAL A 201 5.53 -12.76 17.38
CA VAL A 201 5.56 -11.47 16.68
C VAL A 201 4.20 -10.80 16.90
N PHE A 202 4.21 -9.58 17.37
CA PHE A 202 3.03 -8.72 17.47
C PHE A 202 3.07 -7.77 16.28
N ALA A 203 2.15 -7.94 15.35
CA ALA A 203 2.09 -7.21 14.10
C ALA A 203 0.89 -6.26 14.12
N THR A 204 1.15 -4.98 13.89
CA THR A 204 0.13 -3.92 13.92
C THR A 204 -0.01 -3.29 12.55
N ASP A 205 -1.22 -2.90 12.19
CA ASP A 205 -1.47 -2.08 11.00
C ASP A 205 -2.71 -1.23 11.19
N VAL A 206 -2.71 -0.01 10.63
CA VAL A 206 -3.90 0.85 10.59
C VAL A 206 -4.89 0.36 9.54
N ASN A 207 -4.40 -0.28 8.47
CA ASN A 207 -5.20 -0.78 7.36
C ASN A 207 -5.90 -2.09 7.77
N PRO A 208 -7.23 -2.09 7.92
CA PRO A 208 -7.98 -3.28 8.31
C PRO A 208 -7.78 -4.46 7.34
N ASN A 209 -7.54 -4.18 6.05
CA ASN A 209 -7.37 -5.22 5.04
C ASN A 209 -6.05 -5.99 5.20
N ALA A 210 -5.02 -5.38 5.80
CA ALA A 210 -3.76 -6.07 6.14
C ALA A 210 -4.04 -7.14 7.19
N ILE A 211 -4.80 -6.79 8.23
CA ILE A 211 -5.17 -7.68 9.33
C ILE A 211 -6.10 -8.80 8.86
N ILE A 212 -7.14 -8.47 8.10
CA ILE A 212 -8.08 -9.45 7.51
C ILE A 212 -7.30 -10.41 6.59
N GLY A 213 -6.50 -9.87 5.69
CA GLY A 213 -5.73 -10.64 4.71
C GLY A 213 -4.71 -11.59 5.34
N LEU A 214 -3.95 -11.11 6.33
CA LEU A 214 -2.99 -11.95 7.04
C LEU A 214 -3.69 -12.99 7.91
N THR A 215 -4.83 -12.65 8.52
CA THR A 215 -5.65 -13.64 9.26
C THR A 215 -6.10 -14.77 8.33
N GLU A 216 -6.63 -14.44 7.13
CA GLU A 216 -7.02 -15.42 6.12
C GLU A 216 -5.80 -16.24 5.64
N PHE A 217 -4.68 -15.60 5.35
CA PHE A 217 -3.45 -16.25 4.89
C PHE A 217 -2.88 -17.23 5.91
N MET A 218 -2.88 -16.86 7.19
CA MET A 218 -2.34 -17.71 8.26
C MET A 218 -3.28 -18.88 8.58
N GLY A 219 -4.60 -18.67 8.52
CA GLY A 219 -5.60 -19.68 8.86
C GLY A 219 -5.28 -20.40 10.18
N GLU A 220 -5.39 -21.72 10.19
CA GLU A 220 -5.06 -22.56 11.36
C GLU A 220 -3.59 -23.02 11.41
N THR A 221 -2.72 -22.45 10.56
CA THR A 221 -1.30 -22.87 10.49
C THR A 221 -0.54 -22.48 11.76
N LYS A 222 0.70 -22.97 11.90
CA LYS A 222 1.60 -22.55 12.99
C LYS A 222 1.88 -21.05 13.03
N LEU A 223 1.67 -20.32 11.92
CA LEU A 223 1.83 -18.88 11.86
C LEU A 223 0.83 -18.18 12.80
N SER A 224 -0.43 -18.63 12.85
CA SER A 224 -1.47 -18.05 13.73
C SER A 224 -1.14 -18.11 15.22
N ARG A 225 -0.26 -19.04 15.63
CA ARG A 225 0.22 -19.15 17.01
C ARG A 225 1.41 -18.23 17.29
N LYS A 226 2.17 -17.90 16.25
CA LYS A 226 3.41 -17.12 16.33
C LYS A 226 3.20 -15.65 16.02
N ILE A 227 2.24 -15.28 15.19
CA ILE A 227 1.96 -13.91 14.80
C ILE A 227 0.61 -13.54 15.37
N GLU A 228 0.58 -12.49 16.17
CA GLU A 228 -0.63 -11.88 16.71
C GLU A 228 -0.86 -10.56 16.01
N LEU A 229 -2.04 -10.40 15.43
CA LEU A 229 -2.39 -9.24 14.62
C LEU A 229 -3.32 -8.32 15.40
N GLU A 230 -3.07 -7.03 15.33
CA GLU A 230 -3.96 -6.00 15.87
C GLU A 230 -4.14 -4.89 14.83
N GLN A 231 -5.39 -4.52 14.55
CA GLN A 231 -5.66 -3.29 13.81
C GLN A 231 -5.46 -2.10 14.75
N ALA A 232 -4.32 -1.42 14.63
CA ALA A 232 -3.99 -0.27 15.45
C ALA A 232 -2.84 0.54 14.85
N PRO A 233 -2.76 1.86 15.16
CA PRO A 233 -1.57 2.63 14.89
C PRO A 233 -0.42 2.16 15.79
N LEU A 234 0.79 2.21 15.24
CA LEU A 234 2.06 1.98 15.93
C LEU A 234 2.07 0.68 16.74
N PHE A 235 1.88 0.73 18.06
CA PHE A 235 2.02 -0.43 18.95
C PHE A 235 0.72 -0.99 19.51
N GLY A 236 -0.42 -0.40 19.15
CA GLY A 236 -1.73 -0.82 19.64
C GLY A 236 -1.84 -0.85 21.16
N LYS A 237 -2.65 -1.78 21.68
CA LYS A 237 -2.96 -1.89 23.11
C LYS A 237 -1.96 -2.76 23.87
N LEU A 238 -0.98 -3.34 23.17
CA LEU A 238 -0.06 -4.27 23.80
C LEU A 238 0.96 -3.51 24.67
N ASP A 239 0.80 -3.69 25.97
CA ASP A 239 1.73 -3.23 27.01
C ASP A 239 2.68 -4.37 27.39
N LYS A 240 3.58 -4.73 26.47
CA LYS A 240 4.63 -5.72 26.69
C LYS A 240 5.95 -5.22 26.14
N GLN A 241 7.00 -5.41 26.93
CA GLN A 241 8.35 -5.23 26.45
C GLN A 241 8.79 -6.42 25.59
N VAL A 242 9.46 -6.12 24.46
CA VAL A 242 9.94 -7.10 23.50
C VAL A 242 11.42 -6.89 23.19
N GLU A 243 12.10 -7.93 22.71
CA GLU A 243 13.54 -7.88 22.44
C GLU A 243 13.90 -7.29 21.08
N LEU A 244 12.93 -7.19 20.16
CA LEU A 244 13.10 -6.58 18.85
C LEU A 244 11.85 -5.78 18.46
N ILE A 245 12.01 -4.51 18.12
CA ILE A 245 10.97 -3.72 17.45
C ILE A 245 11.45 -3.46 16.03
N VAL A 246 10.63 -3.78 15.03
CA VAL A 246 10.95 -3.53 13.62
C VAL A 246 9.93 -2.58 13.04
N PHE A 247 10.42 -1.57 12.32
CA PHE A 247 9.59 -0.60 11.61
C PHE A 247 10.15 -0.35 10.21
N ASN A 248 9.31 -0.53 9.19
CA ASN A 248 9.59 -0.08 7.83
C ASN A 248 8.60 1.02 7.47
N PRO A 249 8.82 2.26 7.97
CA PRO A 249 7.93 3.37 7.73
C PRO A 249 7.79 3.67 6.23
N PRO A 250 6.78 4.48 5.87
CA PRO A 250 6.78 5.20 4.60
C PRO A 250 8.06 6.05 4.47
N TRP A 251 8.57 6.24 3.25
CA TRP A 251 9.88 6.88 3.02
C TRP A 251 9.82 8.33 2.58
N LEU A 252 8.65 8.84 2.21
CA LEU A 252 8.49 10.22 1.73
C LEU A 252 7.63 11.02 2.71
N PRO A 253 7.90 12.30 2.98
CA PRO A 253 6.97 13.12 3.74
C PRO A 253 5.73 13.44 2.89
N ALA A 254 4.58 13.52 3.55
CA ALA A 254 3.33 13.96 2.95
C ALA A 254 3.44 15.41 2.45
N SER A 255 2.81 15.71 1.31
CA SER A 255 2.65 17.10 0.84
C SER A 255 1.23 17.63 1.03
N GLN A 256 0.27 16.73 1.29
CA GLN A 256 -1.18 16.95 1.47
C GLN A 256 -1.75 15.80 2.33
N ASP A 257 -3.03 15.88 2.68
CA ASP A 257 -3.74 14.79 3.37
C ASP A 257 -3.58 13.46 2.60
N ILE A 258 -3.19 12.41 3.33
CA ILE A 258 -2.86 11.09 2.79
C ILE A 258 -4.04 10.15 3.09
N ASP A 259 -4.50 9.38 2.09
CA ASP A 259 -5.52 8.35 2.29
C ASP A 259 -5.08 7.01 1.65
N GLY A 260 -5.32 5.91 2.37
CA GLY A 260 -5.27 4.56 1.79
C GLY A 260 -3.87 4.09 1.43
N LEU A 261 -3.61 3.71 0.16
CA LEU A 261 -2.30 3.18 -0.23
C LEU A 261 -1.18 4.24 -0.15
N ASP A 262 -1.55 5.51 -0.20
CA ASP A 262 -0.60 6.61 -0.07
C ASP A 262 0.03 6.62 1.33
N GLU A 263 -0.66 6.11 2.38
CA GLU A 263 -0.11 5.99 3.74
C GLU A 263 1.03 4.98 3.84
N ALA A 264 1.21 4.10 2.86
CA ALA A 264 2.35 3.19 2.79
C ALA A 264 3.59 3.84 2.13
N ILE A 265 3.43 5.03 1.54
CA ILE A 265 4.49 5.73 0.79
C ILE A 265 4.85 7.04 1.49
N TYR A 266 3.84 7.73 2.04
CA TYR A 266 3.97 9.03 2.66
C TYR A 266 3.77 9.00 4.19
N TYR A 267 4.58 9.76 4.93
CA TYR A 267 4.46 9.94 6.39
C TYR A 267 4.14 11.40 6.76
N ASN A 268 3.40 11.59 7.85
CA ASN A 268 3.15 12.91 8.45
C ASN A 268 4.24 13.26 9.50
N GLU A 269 4.22 14.50 9.98
CA GLU A 269 5.21 15.00 10.95
C GLU A 269 5.17 14.30 12.31
N ASP A 270 4.02 13.74 12.69
CA ASP A 270 3.81 13.10 14.00
C ASP A 270 4.27 11.63 14.05
N LEU A 271 4.42 10.97 12.90
CA LEU A 271 4.67 9.52 12.82
C LEU A 271 5.93 9.12 13.57
N PHE A 272 7.06 9.78 13.29
CA PHE A 272 8.35 9.42 13.90
C PHE A 272 8.42 9.79 15.39
N PRO A 273 8.04 11.01 15.83
CA PRO A 273 7.98 11.33 17.26
C PRO A 273 7.15 10.33 18.08
N ALA A 274 5.94 10.01 17.61
CA ALA A 274 5.05 9.07 18.28
C ALA A 274 5.60 7.63 18.26
N PHE A 275 6.22 7.22 17.15
CA PHE A 275 6.89 5.91 17.07
C PHE A 275 8.02 5.78 18.09
N PHE A 276 8.93 6.75 18.18
CA PHE A 276 10.06 6.69 19.11
C PHE A 276 9.62 6.76 20.57
N GLU A 277 8.55 7.50 20.89
CA GLU A 277 7.95 7.52 22.23
C GLU A 277 7.39 6.14 22.60
N GLY A 278 6.54 5.57 21.74
CA GLY A 278 5.98 4.24 21.97
C GLY A 278 7.02 3.12 22.00
N ALA A 279 8.08 3.25 21.20
CA ALA A 279 9.20 2.30 21.18
C ALA A 279 9.98 2.33 22.50
N LYS A 280 10.15 3.50 23.12
CA LYS A 280 10.90 3.64 24.38
C LYS A 280 10.25 2.86 25.51
N GLU A 281 8.92 2.81 25.52
CA GLU A 281 8.14 2.08 26.53
C GLU A 281 8.18 0.56 26.33
N ARG A 282 8.22 0.12 25.06
CA ARG A 282 8.00 -1.28 24.65
C ARG A 282 9.27 -2.04 24.30
N LEU A 283 10.41 -1.38 24.22
CA LEU A 283 11.67 -2.06 24.01
C LEU A 283 12.20 -2.56 25.36
N SER A 284 12.57 -3.84 25.46
CA SER A 284 13.25 -4.36 26.65
C SER A 284 14.61 -3.67 26.86
N GLU A 285 15.17 -3.74 28.07
CA GLU A 285 16.46 -3.12 28.43
C GLU A 285 17.59 -3.42 27.44
N ASP A 286 17.80 -4.69 27.07
CA ASP A 286 18.79 -5.12 26.07
C ASP A 286 18.23 -5.24 24.63
N GLY A 287 17.01 -4.74 24.40
CA GLY A 287 16.31 -4.89 23.14
C GLY A 287 16.93 -4.08 22.01
N LYS A 288 16.62 -4.45 20.77
CA LYS A 288 17.02 -3.74 19.55
C LYS A 288 15.83 -3.07 18.87
N LEU A 289 15.98 -1.81 18.51
CA LEU A 289 15.04 -1.07 17.67
C LEU A 289 15.62 -1.00 16.26
N VAL A 290 14.95 -1.64 15.30
CA VAL A 290 15.38 -1.72 13.90
C VAL A 290 14.45 -0.94 13.02
N ILE A 291 14.99 0.03 12.28
CA ILE A 291 14.22 0.87 11.35
C ILE A 291 14.80 0.70 9.94
N LEU A 292 13.95 0.32 8.99
CA LEU A 292 14.28 0.26 7.57
C LEU A 292 13.88 1.58 6.90
N PHE A 293 14.81 2.21 6.19
CA PHE A 293 14.56 3.51 5.57
C PHE A 293 15.27 3.67 4.22
N SER A 294 15.07 4.81 3.57
CA SER A 294 15.79 5.17 2.36
C SER A 294 16.09 6.66 2.30
N ASN A 295 17.25 7.00 1.73
CA ASN A 295 17.62 8.38 1.40
C ASN A 295 16.80 8.97 0.24
N LEU A 296 15.77 8.26 -0.26
CA LEU A 296 14.95 8.63 -1.40
C LEU A 296 14.43 10.07 -1.32
N ALA A 297 13.92 10.49 -0.15
CA ALA A 297 13.38 11.84 0.03
C ALA A 297 14.45 12.93 -0.09
N GLN A 298 15.70 12.63 0.28
CA GLN A 298 16.83 13.54 0.20
C GLN A 298 17.34 13.68 -1.23
N ILE A 299 17.52 12.56 -1.95
CA ILE A 299 18.01 12.57 -3.34
C ILE A 299 16.98 13.11 -4.33
N THR A 300 15.70 13.12 -3.95
CA THR A 300 14.60 13.72 -4.73
C THR A 300 14.29 15.16 -4.28
N GLU A 301 15.07 15.71 -3.35
CA GLU A 301 14.95 17.08 -2.82
C GLU A 301 13.60 17.40 -2.17
N VAL A 302 12.83 16.37 -1.77
CA VAL A 302 11.54 16.53 -1.10
C VAL A 302 11.74 17.03 0.34
N THR A 303 12.80 16.56 1.01
CA THR A 303 13.23 17.10 2.30
C THR A 303 14.73 16.94 2.47
N LYS A 304 15.33 17.79 3.31
CA LYS A 304 16.73 17.64 3.76
C LYS A 304 16.82 16.88 5.08
N GLU A 305 15.71 16.78 5.80
CA GLU A 305 15.64 16.21 7.13
C GLU A 305 15.58 14.68 7.08
N HIS A 306 16.40 14.03 7.90
CA HIS A 306 16.37 12.58 8.09
C HIS A 306 15.77 12.28 9.47
N PRO A 307 14.57 11.68 9.55
CA PRO A 307 13.82 11.60 10.80
C PRO A 307 14.54 10.80 11.91
N ILE A 308 15.30 9.78 11.53
CA ILE A 308 16.07 8.96 12.47
C ILE A 308 17.30 9.73 12.99
N GLU A 309 17.94 10.55 12.14
CA GLU A 309 19.10 11.35 12.57
C GLU A 309 18.66 12.47 13.50
N LYS A 310 17.51 13.08 13.21
CA LYS A 310 16.88 14.08 14.06
C LYS A 310 16.55 13.53 15.44
N GLU A 311 15.91 12.36 15.53
CA GLU A 311 15.63 11.72 16.82
C GLU A 311 16.91 11.55 17.65
N LEU A 312 17.97 11.02 17.05
CA LEU A 312 19.25 10.79 17.73
C LEU A 312 19.98 12.09 18.14
N ALA A 313 19.74 13.19 17.44
CA ALA A 313 20.35 14.48 17.73
C ALA A 313 19.58 15.29 18.78
N GLU A 314 18.25 15.21 18.78
CA GLU A 314 17.37 16.07 19.58
C GLU A 314 16.87 15.39 20.87
N ASN A 315 16.93 14.06 20.97
CA ASN A 315 16.36 13.29 22.06
C ASN A 315 17.36 12.31 22.69
N ASP A 316 17.15 11.96 23.96
CA ASP A 316 18.05 11.10 24.74
C ASP A 316 17.49 9.66 24.94
N ARG A 317 16.51 9.26 24.11
CA ARG A 317 15.79 7.98 24.26
C ARG A 317 16.62 6.76 23.85
N PHE A 318 17.36 6.92 22.76
CA PHE A 318 18.09 5.86 22.08
C PHE A 318 19.49 6.30 21.67
N GLN A 319 20.36 5.33 21.42
CA GLN A 319 21.68 5.53 20.82
C GLN A 319 21.86 4.59 19.63
N LEU A 320 22.61 5.06 18.62
CA LEU A 320 22.97 4.28 17.45
C LEU A 320 23.94 3.16 17.83
N GLU A 321 23.61 1.93 17.45
CA GLU A 321 24.53 0.80 17.59
C GLU A 321 25.18 0.44 16.25
N ARG A 322 24.37 0.32 15.19
CA ARG A 322 24.84 0.03 13.83
C ARG A 322 23.93 0.71 12.80
N CYS A 323 24.51 1.09 11.67
CA CYS A 323 23.77 1.50 10.48
C CYS A 323 24.35 0.78 9.26
N PHE A 324 23.49 0.05 8.54
CA PHE A 324 23.87 -0.63 7.30
C PHE A 324 23.23 0.10 6.12
N LYS A 325 24.01 0.39 5.09
CA LYS A 325 23.51 0.98 3.84
C LYS A 325 23.78 0.04 2.67
N LYS A 326 22.80 -0.05 1.77
CA LYS A 326 22.92 -0.81 0.53
C LYS A 326 22.40 0.03 -0.62
N ARG A 327 23.20 0.18 -1.66
CA ARG A 327 22.77 0.80 -2.92
C ARG A 327 21.70 -0.04 -3.60
N VAL A 328 20.70 0.64 -4.13
CA VAL A 328 19.62 0.03 -4.90
C VAL A 328 20.13 -0.34 -6.28
N ASN A 329 19.60 -1.44 -6.85
CA ASN A 329 19.94 -1.80 -8.21
C ASN A 329 19.35 -0.78 -9.21
N SER A 330 20.08 -0.55 -10.29
CA SER A 330 19.65 0.33 -11.38
C SER A 330 18.25 -0.02 -11.90
N ALA A 331 17.56 0.98 -12.48
CA ALA A 331 16.25 0.77 -13.06
C ALA A 331 16.29 -0.36 -14.10
N SER A 332 15.18 -1.08 -14.27
CA SER A 332 15.08 -2.01 -15.40
C SER A 332 15.12 -1.21 -16.70
N GLU A 333 15.93 -1.64 -17.67
CA GLU A 333 15.94 -1.06 -19.02
C GLU A 333 14.56 -1.13 -19.72
N LYS A 334 13.63 -1.94 -19.20
CA LYS A 334 12.26 -2.08 -19.72
C LYS A 334 11.29 -1.03 -19.20
N THR A 335 11.65 -0.25 -18.17
CA THR A 335 10.78 0.81 -17.64
C THR A 335 11.02 2.12 -18.38
N LYS A 336 9.95 2.70 -18.96
CA LYS A 336 9.99 4.03 -19.60
C LYS A 336 10.19 5.20 -18.62
N ARG A 337 10.06 4.92 -17.32
CA ARG A 337 10.43 5.84 -16.25
C ARG A 337 11.84 5.45 -15.85
N ASP A 338 12.84 6.13 -16.39
CA ASP A 338 14.20 6.06 -15.90
C ASP A 338 14.38 7.18 -14.86
N PRO A 339 14.31 6.88 -13.55
CA PRO A 339 14.54 7.89 -12.55
C PRO A 339 16.06 8.06 -12.43
N HIS A 340 16.60 9.17 -12.94
CA HIS A 340 18.03 9.49 -12.86
C HIS A 340 18.62 9.41 -11.43
N TRP A 341 17.77 9.53 -10.42
CA TRP A 341 18.13 9.41 -9.01
C TRP A 341 18.34 7.97 -8.52
N ARG A 342 17.94 6.94 -9.28
CA ARG A 342 17.86 5.56 -8.77
C ARG A 342 19.21 4.95 -8.41
N ASP A 343 20.27 5.28 -9.14
CA ASP A 343 21.62 4.81 -8.84
C ASP A 343 22.23 5.49 -7.60
N LEU A 344 21.62 6.57 -7.12
CA LEU A 344 21.98 7.30 -5.90
C LEU A 344 21.17 6.85 -4.68
N GLU A 345 20.12 6.05 -4.89
CA GLU A 345 19.26 5.57 -3.82
C GLU A 345 19.97 4.50 -2.98
N GLU A 346 19.96 4.72 -1.67
CA GLU A 346 20.42 3.78 -0.67
C GLU A 346 19.25 3.41 0.23
N VAL A 347 19.10 2.11 0.45
CA VAL A 347 18.26 1.60 1.54
C VAL A 347 19.12 1.41 2.78
N GLU A 348 18.53 1.69 3.93
CA GLU A 348 19.22 1.78 5.19
C GLU A 348 18.55 0.89 6.23
N LEU A 349 19.35 0.27 7.10
CA LEU A 349 18.89 -0.40 8.31
C LEU A 349 19.59 0.25 9.50
N TRP A 350 18.81 0.89 10.34
CA TRP A 350 19.24 1.54 11.57
C TRP A 350 18.95 0.62 12.74
N GLU A 351 20.00 0.18 13.44
CA GLU A 351 19.91 -0.57 14.70
C GLU A 351 20.22 0.38 15.85
N LEU A 352 19.20 0.63 16.68
CA LEU A 352 19.28 1.45 17.88
C LEU A 352 19.04 0.60 19.12
N LYS A 353 19.51 1.10 20.26
CA LYS A 353 19.24 0.53 21.59
C LYS A 353 18.93 1.64 22.58
N HIS A 354 18.40 1.30 23.75
CA HIS A 354 18.27 2.26 24.84
C HIS A 354 19.60 2.95 25.13
N LYS A 355 19.53 4.25 25.40
CA LYS A 355 20.68 5.02 25.86
C LYS A 355 20.88 4.86 27.36
#